data_AF-A0A2Z6NF31-F1
#
_entry.id   AF-A0A2Z6NF31-F1
#
_cell.length_a   1.000
_cell.length_b   1.000
_cell.length_c   1.000
_cell.angle_alpha   90.00
_cell.angle_beta   90.00
_cell.angle_gamma   90.00
#
_symmetry.space_group_name_H-M   'P 1'
#
loop_
_entity.id
_entity.type
_entity.pdbx_description
1 polymer ?
#
loop_
_entity_poly.entity_id
_entity_poly.type
_entity_poly.pdbx_seq_one_letter_code
_entity_poly.pdbx_strand_id
1 'polypeptide(L)'
;MAFSWMTQLIQARQQSSAAFFHEIVDIVIPGSEIPIWFDNKSEGDSITTDLSPIIRDNDNYFGGFACCAVFSVAPVDPTTATDAHRPDIELCISNSKTHLRWYAIIPVILERRLIEVKSDHICLIYFPIESFFHILKWIDVTLNHLDDFKMEVRTKNGECMNLDVQNCGIVPFTMSYG
;
A
#
# COMPACT_ATOMS: atom_id res chain seq x y z
N MET A 1 13.26 12.34 -5.55
CA MET A 1 13.90 11.30 -6.39
C MET A 1 13.18 9.94 -6.40
N ALA A 2 12.11 9.73 -5.61
CA ALA A 2 11.43 8.43 -5.53
C ALA A 2 10.54 8.07 -6.74
N PHE A 3 10.17 9.04 -7.60
CA PHE A 3 9.20 8.83 -8.68
C PHE A 3 9.75 8.04 -9.88
N SER A 4 11.00 8.30 -10.28
CA SER A 4 11.55 7.75 -11.54
C SER A 4 11.71 6.23 -11.48
N TRP A 5 12.24 5.70 -10.38
CA TRP A 5 12.55 4.28 -10.29
C TRP A 5 11.30 3.42 -10.09
N MET A 6 10.29 3.91 -9.35
CA MET A 6 9.05 3.16 -9.15
C MET A 6 8.23 3.09 -10.43
N THR A 7 8.13 4.21 -11.15
CA THR A 7 7.48 4.23 -12.47
C THR A 7 8.19 3.28 -13.43
N GLN A 8 9.54 3.27 -13.44
CA GLN A 8 10.33 2.34 -14.24
C GLN A 8 10.13 0.87 -13.80
N LEU A 9 10.03 0.60 -12.51
CA LEU A 9 9.78 -0.75 -11.98
C LEU A 9 8.40 -1.25 -12.39
N ILE A 10 7.37 -0.39 -12.31
CA ILE A 10 6.01 -0.70 -12.75
C ILE A 10 6.00 -0.99 -14.25
N GLN A 11 6.60 -0.12 -15.06
CA GLN A 11 6.70 -0.29 -16.50
C GLN A 11 7.45 -1.59 -16.87
N ALA A 12 8.57 -1.88 -16.20
CA ALA A 12 9.34 -3.10 -16.43
C ALA A 12 8.57 -4.38 -16.04
N ARG A 13 7.80 -4.34 -14.94
CA ARG A 13 6.95 -5.47 -14.50
C ARG A 13 5.83 -5.75 -15.49
N GLN A 14 5.20 -4.71 -16.04
CA GLN A 14 4.11 -4.85 -17.02
C GLN A 14 4.57 -5.43 -18.37
N GLN A 15 5.83 -5.21 -18.77
CA GLN A 15 6.38 -5.76 -20.02
C GLN A 15 6.76 -7.25 -19.92
N SER A 16 6.74 -7.85 -18.72
CA SER A 16 7.07 -9.26 -18.52
C SER A 16 5.84 -10.16 -18.71
N SER A 17 5.80 -10.92 -19.81
CA SER A 17 4.71 -11.85 -20.14
C SER A 17 4.63 -13.10 -19.26
N ALA A 18 5.47 -13.23 -18.23
CA ALA A 18 5.52 -14.40 -17.33
C ALA A 18 4.61 -14.26 -16.10
N ALA A 19 4.04 -13.07 -15.84
CA ALA A 19 3.14 -12.84 -14.73
C ALA A 19 1.68 -13.07 -15.15
N PHE A 20 1.28 -14.33 -15.28
CA PHE A 20 -0.14 -14.71 -15.39
C PHE A 20 -0.96 -14.40 -14.11
N PHE A 21 -0.34 -13.74 -13.12
CA PHE A 21 -0.97 -13.16 -11.93
C PHE A 21 -0.37 -11.77 -11.68
N HIS A 22 -0.97 -10.74 -12.28
CA HIS A 22 -0.74 -9.32 -12.02
C HIS A 22 -1.24 -9.00 -10.60
N GLU A 23 -0.42 -9.22 -9.56
CA GLU A 23 -0.95 -9.31 -8.19
C GLU A 23 -0.51 -8.21 -7.23
N ILE A 24 -0.11 -7.02 -7.72
CA ILE A 24 0.35 -5.83 -6.93
C ILE A 24 1.89 -5.73 -6.91
N VAL A 25 2.41 -4.50 -6.85
CA VAL A 25 3.83 -4.20 -6.68
C VAL A 25 4.01 -3.47 -5.36
N ASP A 26 4.70 -4.08 -4.40
CA ASP A 26 5.01 -3.48 -3.12
C ASP A 26 6.52 -3.27 -2.93
N ILE A 27 6.88 -2.30 -2.09
CA ILE A 27 8.26 -2.04 -1.67
C ILE A 27 8.29 -1.29 -0.34
N VAL A 28 9.29 -1.61 0.48
CA VAL A 28 9.59 -0.88 1.71
C VAL A 28 10.95 -0.21 1.57
N ILE A 29 11.02 1.09 1.87
CA ILE A 29 12.26 1.90 1.83
C ILE A 29 12.35 2.80 3.06
N PRO A 30 13.55 3.24 3.48
CA PRO A 30 13.69 4.26 4.51
C PRO A 30 13.03 5.59 4.11
N GLY A 31 12.37 6.24 5.06
CA GLY A 31 11.78 7.57 4.86
C GLY A 31 10.65 7.88 5.85
N SER A 32 10.48 9.17 6.17
CA SER A 32 9.59 9.66 7.22
C SER A 32 8.36 10.41 6.71
N GLU A 33 8.22 10.58 5.40
CA GLU A 33 7.18 11.41 4.80
C GLU A 33 6.56 10.74 3.56
N ILE A 34 5.24 10.83 3.43
CA ILE A 34 4.54 10.39 2.23
C ILE A 34 5.03 11.25 1.05
N PRO A 35 5.40 10.65 -0.10
CA PRO A 35 5.84 11.41 -1.26
C PRO A 35 4.89 12.55 -1.64
N ILE A 36 5.44 13.69 -2.08
CA ILE A 36 4.69 14.93 -2.34
C ILE A 36 3.58 14.81 -3.40
N TRP A 37 3.61 13.77 -4.24
CA TRP A 37 2.65 13.56 -5.33
C TRP A 37 1.40 12.79 -4.90
N PHE A 38 1.35 12.29 -3.67
CA PHE A 38 0.08 11.92 -3.06
C PHE A 38 -0.64 13.20 -2.67
N ASP A 39 -1.75 13.50 -3.31
CA ASP A 39 -2.62 14.63 -2.99
C ASP A 39 -3.60 14.29 -1.85
N ASN A 40 -3.97 13.02 -1.73
CA ASN A 40 -4.84 12.51 -0.67
C ASN A 40 -4.03 11.75 0.40
N LYS A 41 -3.83 12.40 1.55
CA LYS A 41 -3.06 11.90 2.70
C LYS A 41 -3.87 12.05 3.98
N SER A 42 -3.62 11.18 4.94
CA SER A 42 -4.21 11.18 6.26
C SER A 42 -3.14 11.01 7.33
N GLU A 43 -3.30 11.73 8.44
CA GLU A 43 -2.59 11.41 9.68
C GLU A 43 -3.22 10.14 10.27
N GLY A 44 -2.38 9.17 10.60
CA GLY A 44 -2.80 7.86 11.08
C GLY A 44 -2.84 6.77 10.00
N ASP A 45 -3.60 5.73 10.32
CA ASP A 45 -3.54 4.43 9.65
C ASP A 45 -4.58 4.24 8.55
N SER A 46 -5.51 5.18 8.40
CA SER A 46 -6.62 5.02 7.47
C SER A 46 -7.06 6.30 6.77
N ILE A 47 -7.65 6.10 5.60
CA ILE A 47 -8.15 7.15 4.72
C ILE A 47 -9.38 6.66 3.95
N THR A 48 -10.39 7.51 3.84
CA THR A 48 -11.57 7.26 3.01
C THR A 48 -11.47 8.07 1.73
N THR A 49 -11.83 7.48 0.59
CA THR A 49 -11.75 8.12 -0.71
C THR A 49 -12.98 7.81 -1.55
N ASP A 50 -13.44 8.79 -2.33
CA ASP A 50 -14.44 8.61 -3.38
C ASP A 50 -13.75 8.19 -4.68
N LEU A 51 -14.02 6.96 -5.11
CA LEU A 51 -13.49 6.39 -6.34
C LEU A 51 -14.42 6.62 -7.54
N SER A 52 -15.62 7.18 -7.33
CA SER A 52 -16.63 7.40 -8.37
C SER A 52 -16.09 8.21 -9.56
N PRO A 53 -15.35 9.32 -9.37
CA PRO A 53 -14.83 10.10 -10.49
C PRO A 53 -13.88 9.27 -11.35
N ILE A 54 -12.96 8.54 -10.70
CA ILE A 54 -11.87 7.81 -11.36
C ILE A 54 -12.42 6.64 -12.20
N ILE A 55 -13.42 5.92 -11.68
CA ILE A 55 -14.02 4.79 -12.36
C ILE A 55 -14.95 5.25 -13.50
N ARG A 56 -15.62 6.40 -13.35
CA ARG A 56 -16.53 6.93 -14.36
C ARG A 56 -15.81 7.61 -15.53
N ASP A 57 -14.64 8.22 -15.30
CA ASP A 57 -13.96 9.00 -16.34
C ASP A 57 -13.34 8.13 -17.45
N ASN A 58 -13.22 6.81 -17.26
CA ASN A 58 -12.69 5.83 -18.24
C ASN A 58 -11.52 6.38 -19.08
N ASP A 59 -10.63 7.12 -18.43
CA ASP A 59 -9.56 7.81 -19.13
C ASP A 59 -8.50 6.77 -19.50
N ASN A 60 -8.16 6.69 -20.79
CA ASN A 60 -7.29 5.65 -21.34
C ASN A 60 -5.86 5.70 -20.77
N TYR A 61 -5.53 6.71 -19.97
CA TYR A 61 -4.23 6.93 -19.33
C TYR A 61 -4.18 6.48 -17.86
N PHE A 62 -5.29 6.01 -17.30
CA PHE A 62 -5.35 5.51 -15.95
C PHE A 62 -4.63 4.15 -15.84
N GLY A 63 -3.49 4.13 -15.14
CA GLY A 63 -2.64 2.93 -15.03
C GLY A 63 -3.02 2.03 -13.85
N GLY A 64 -3.58 2.62 -12.79
CA GLY A 64 -3.85 1.92 -11.54
C GLY A 64 -3.89 2.85 -10.33
N PHE A 65 -3.80 2.28 -9.13
CA PHE A 65 -3.76 3.03 -7.87
C PHE A 65 -2.44 2.84 -7.15
N ALA A 66 -1.93 3.90 -6.53
CA ALA A 66 -0.82 3.81 -5.60
C ALA A 66 -1.30 4.08 -4.18
N CYS A 67 -0.87 3.25 -3.24
CA CYS A 67 -1.06 3.42 -1.81
C CYS A 67 0.31 3.61 -1.13
N CYS A 68 0.33 4.37 -0.06
CA CYS A 68 1.52 4.65 0.73
C CYS A 68 1.20 4.60 2.21
N ALA A 69 2.15 4.09 3.00
CA ALA A 69 2.14 4.20 4.45
C ALA A 69 3.53 4.59 4.95
N VAL A 70 3.59 5.54 5.87
CA VAL A 70 4.78 5.83 6.67
C VAL A 70 4.60 5.12 8.01
N PHE A 71 5.60 4.35 8.42
CA PHE A 71 5.57 3.63 9.68
C PHE A 71 6.93 3.71 10.37
N SER A 72 6.91 3.79 11.69
CA SER A 72 8.12 3.69 12.49
C SER A 72 8.42 2.26 12.87
N VAL A 73 9.70 1.95 12.95
CA VAL A 73 10.22 0.67 13.41
C VAL A 73 11.09 0.93 14.63
N ALA A 74 10.79 0.25 15.72
CA ALA A 74 11.56 0.30 16.95
C ALA A 74 12.04 -1.10 17.37
N PRO A 75 13.29 -1.23 17.84
CA PRO A 75 13.78 -2.50 18.35
C PRO A 75 13.03 -2.91 19.62
N VAL A 76 12.75 -4.20 19.75
CA VAL A 76 12.23 -4.81 20.98
C VAL A 76 13.40 -5.38 21.78
N ASP A 77 13.30 -5.32 23.12
CA ASP A 77 14.33 -5.83 24.02
C ASP A 77 14.67 -7.29 23.67
N PRO A 78 15.94 -7.62 23.42
CA PRO A 78 16.36 -8.97 23.05
C PRO A 78 16.10 -10.02 24.13
N THR A 79 15.89 -9.63 25.38
CA THR A 79 15.57 -10.55 26.49
C THR A 79 14.14 -11.08 26.44
N THR A 80 13.24 -10.43 25.71
CA THR A 80 11.84 -10.83 25.54
C THR A 80 11.54 -11.46 24.18
N ALA A 81 12.52 -11.48 23.27
CA ALA A 81 12.32 -11.91 21.90
C ALA A 81 12.64 -13.40 21.73
N THR A 82 11.61 -14.23 21.66
CA THR A 82 11.66 -15.61 21.15
C THR A 82 11.46 -15.62 19.62
N ASP A 83 12.05 -16.58 18.91
CA ASP A 83 11.88 -16.75 17.44
C ASP A 83 10.45 -17.31 17.15
N ALA A 84 9.70 -17.03 16.08
CA ALA A 84 10.05 -16.53 14.74
C ALA A 84 8.82 -15.98 13.98
N HIS A 85 8.25 -14.82 14.36
CA HIS A 85 7.34 -14.10 13.46
C HIS A 85 7.94 -12.76 13.05
N ARG A 86 8.10 -12.58 11.73
CA ARG A 86 8.49 -11.28 11.17
C ARG A 86 7.29 -10.34 11.26
N PRO A 87 7.53 -9.05 11.51
CA PRO A 87 6.46 -8.10 11.43
C PRO A 87 5.98 -7.97 9.98
N ASP A 88 4.67 -7.83 9.81
CA ASP A 88 4.05 -7.61 8.51
C ASP A 88 3.20 -6.35 8.52
N ILE A 89 3.06 -5.71 7.36
CA ILE A 89 2.07 -4.67 7.12
C ILE A 89 0.88 -5.30 6.43
N GLU A 90 -0.31 -5.11 6.98
CA GLU A 90 -1.56 -5.54 6.37
C GLU A 90 -2.26 -4.33 5.76
N LEU A 91 -2.50 -4.35 4.46
CA LEU A 91 -3.33 -3.39 3.77
C LEU A 91 -4.76 -3.93 3.70
N CYS A 92 -5.73 -3.18 4.19
CA CYS A 92 -7.14 -3.48 4.15
C CYS A 92 -7.87 -2.47 3.27
N ILE A 93 -8.62 -2.94 2.28
CA ILE A 93 -9.53 -2.12 1.47
C ILE A 93 -10.95 -2.59 1.79
N SER A 94 -11.82 -1.65 2.12
CA SER A 94 -13.19 -1.97 2.53
C SER A 94 -14.17 -0.93 2.04
N ASN A 95 -15.45 -1.30 2.07
CA ASN A 95 -16.55 -0.39 1.82
C ASN A 95 -17.55 -0.50 2.95
N SER A 96 -17.89 0.63 3.58
CA SER A 96 -18.77 0.59 4.75
C SER A 96 -20.20 0.16 4.39
N LYS A 97 -20.64 0.38 3.15
CA LYS A 97 -21.99 0.06 2.66
C LYS A 97 -22.17 -1.42 2.33
N THR A 98 -21.11 -2.13 1.91
CA THR A 98 -21.19 -3.58 1.61
C THR A 98 -20.67 -4.45 2.73
N HIS A 99 -19.96 -3.88 3.71
CA HIS A 99 -19.29 -4.56 4.81
C HIS A 99 -18.22 -5.60 4.40
N LEU A 100 -17.90 -5.69 3.10
CA LEU A 100 -16.85 -6.57 2.59
C LEU A 100 -15.49 -5.90 2.69
N ARG A 101 -14.46 -6.73 2.87
CA ARG A 101 -13.07 -6.31 3.04
C ARG A 101 -12.15 -7.21 2.23
N TRP A 102 -11.17 -6.59 1.61
CA TRP A 102 -10.06 -7.24 0.94
C TRP A 102 -8.77 -6.92 1.70
N TYR A 103 -7.85 -7.88 1.75
CA TYR A 103 -6.60 -7.76 2.50
C TYR A 103 -5.41 -8.16 1.65
N ALA A 104 -4.29 -7.46 1.80
CA ALA A 104 -2.96 -7.89 1.37
C ALA A 104 -1.99 -7.85 2.55
N ILE A 105 -1.08 -8.83 2.59
CA ILE A 105 0.00 -8.91 3.56
C ILE A 105 1.29 -8.55 2.85
N ILE A 106 1.99 -7.55 3.37
CA ILE A 106 3.24 -7.02 2.83
C ILE A 106 4.33 -7.35 3.84
N PRO A 107 5.24 -8.29 3.50
CA PRO A 107 6.28 -8.70 4.42
C PRO A 107 7.29 -7.58 4.62
N VAL A 108 7.57 -7.22 5.87
CA VAL A 108 8.62 -6.23 6.18
C VAL A 108 9.94 -6.95 6.42
N ILE A 109 10.73 -7.08 5.36
CA ILE A 109 12.05 -7.73 5.41
C ILE A 109 13.09 -6.70 5.89
N LEU A 110 13.12 -6.49 7.20
CA LEU A 110 14.17 -5.71 7.85
C LEU A 110 15.07 -6.66 8.66
N GLU A 111 16.38 -6.52 8.48
CA GLU A 111 17.36 -7.30 9.22
C GLU A 111 17.39 -6.78 10.67
N ARG A 112 16.94 -7.60 11.63
CA ARG A 112 16.86 -7.22 13.06
C ARG A 112 18.14 -6.61 13.60
N ARG A 113 19.29 -7.12 13.16
CA ARG A 113 20.62 -6.67 13.63
C ARG A 113 21.02 -5.29 13.09
N LEU A 114 20.30 -4.75 12.11
CA LEU A 114 20.59 -3.43 11.52
C LEU A 114 19.72 -2.32 12.12
N ILE A 115 18.71 -2.65 12.92
CA ILE A 115 17.83 -1.66 13.57
C ILE A 115 18.23 -1.53 15.03
N GLU A 116 19.21 -0.66 15.28
CA GLU A 116 19.69 -0.33 16.62
C GLU A 116 18.93 0.84 17.25
N VAL A 117 18.28 1.65 16.41
CA VAL A 117 17.56 2.87 16.81
C VAL A 117 16.21 2.94 16.11
N LYS A 118 15.27 3.69 16.68
CA LYS A 118 13.99 3.98 16.03
C LYS A 118 14.23 4.63 14.67
N SER A 119 13.58 4.11 13.62
CA SER A 119 13.70 4.61 12.26
C SER A 119 12.34 4.58 11.56
N ASP A 120 12.07 5.57 10.71
CA ASP A 120 10.85 5.61 9.91
C ASP A 120 11.10 5.07 8.50
N HIS A 121 10.10 4.34 7.99
CA HIS A 121 10.10 3.70 6.68
C HIS A 121 8.80 3.99 5.95
N ILE A 122 8.86 3.86 4.63
CA ILE A 122 7.76 4.04 3.70
C ILE A 122 7.46 2.70 3.04
N CYS A 123 6.23 2.24 3.13
CA CYS A 123 5.68 1.17 2.32
C CYS A 123 4.91 1.78 1.14
N LEU A 124 5.29 1.45 -0.09
CA LEU A 124 4.65 1.90 -1.32
C LEU A 124 4.09 0.68 -2.06
N ILE A 125 2.85 0.79 -2.49
CA ILE A 125 2.09 -0.31 -3.07
C ILE A 125 1.40 0.20 -4.33
N TYR A 126 1.54 -0.51 -5.43
CA TYR A 126 0.90 -0.17 -6.70
C TYR A 126 0.00 -1.31 -7.18
N PHE A 127 -1.25 -0.95 -7.43
CA PHE A 127 -2.28 -1.80 -7.97
C PHE A 127 -2.46 -1.48 -9.45
N PRO A 128 -2.10 -2.37 -10.39
CA PRO A 128 -2.51 -2.23 -11.78
C PRO A 128 -4.03 -2.10 -11.87
N ILE A 129 -4.50 -1.34 -12.86
CA ILE A 129 -5.93 -1.07 -13.07
C ILE A 129 -6.79 -2.34 -13.04
N GLU A 130 -6.40 -3.39 -13.75
CA GLU A 130 -7.14 -4.67 -13.80
C GLU A 130 -7.26 -5.34 -12.43
N SER A 131 -6.14 -5.40 -11.68
CA SER A 131 -6.09 -5.96 -10.34
C SER A 131 -6.95 -5.17 -9.37
N PHE A 132 -6.89 -3.83 -9.46
CA PHE A 132 -7.71 -2.97 -8.62
C PHE A 132 -9.21 -3.13 -8.91
N PHE A 133 -9.61 -3.19 -10.19
CA PHE A 133 -10.99 -3.47 -10.56
C PHE A 133 -11.50 -4.82 -10.04
N HIS A 134 -10.64 -5.84 -10.03
CA HIS A 134 -10.99 -7.14 -9.44
C HIS A 134 -11.25 -7.01 -7.93
N ILE A 135 -10.42 -6.24 -7.21
CA ILE A 135 -10.62 -5.95 -5.78
C ILE A 135 -11.92 -5.16 -5.56
N LEU A 136 -12.19 -4.14 -6.38
CA LEU A 136 -13.42 -3.36 -6.26
C LEU A 136 -14.66 -4.23 -6.48
N LYS A 137 -14.67 -5.07 -7.52
CA LYS A 137 -15.79 -6.01 -7.78
C LYS A 137 -15.95 -7.06 -6.69
N TRP A 138 -14.86 -7.45 -6.03
CA TRP A 138 -14.93 -8.33 -4.86
C TRP A 138 -15.65 -7.66 -3.69
N ILE A 139 -15.42 -6.37 -3.46
CA ILE A 139 -15.99 -5.61 -2.35
C ILE A 139 -17.41 -5.12 -2.65
N ASP A 140 -17.66 -4.64 -3.87
CA ASP A 140 -18.95 -4.21 -4.40
C ASP A 140 -19.08 -4.68 -5.84
N VAL A 141 -19.77 -5.82 -6.02
CA VAL A 141 -20.01 -6.42 -7.35
C VAL A 141 -20.70 -5.45 -8.30
N THR A 142 -21.50 -4.52 -7.77
CA THR A 142 -22.28 -3.58 -8.58
C THR A 142 -21.52 -2.30 -8.91
N LEU A 143 -20.42 -2.01 -8.20
CA LEU A 143 -19.64 -0.77 -8.29
C LEU A 143 -20.51 0.50 -8.17
N ASN A 144 -21.60 0.44 -7.39
CA ASN A 144 -22.53 1.55 -7.19
C ASN A 144 -22.20 2.38 -5.95
N HIS A 145 -21.36 1.86 -5.05
CA HIS A 145 -21.03 2.45 -3.76
C HIS A 145 -19.58 2.95 -3.70
N LEU A 146 -19.09 3.57 -4.77
CA LEU A 146 -17.69 3.99 -4.91
C LEU A 146 -17.28 5.18 -4.03
N ASP A 147 -18.23 5.82 -3.35
CA ASP A 147 -18.04 7.05 -2.57
C ASP A 147 -17.53 6.84 -1.13
N ASP A 148 -17.45 5.59 -0.67
CA ASP A 148 -17.14 5.27 0.73
C ASP A 148 -16.13 4.12 0.87
N PHE A 149 -15.12 4.14 0.00
CA PHE A 149 -14.01 3.20 0.07
C PHE A 149 -13.00 3.64 1.12
N LYS A 150 -12.75 2.78 2.09
CA LYS A 150 -11.76 2.98 3.14
C LYS A 150 -10.53 2.11 2.89
N MET A 151 -9.37 2.75 2.82
CA MET A 151 -8.06 2.12 2.93
C MET A 151 -7.59 2.21 4.39
N GLU A 152 -7.07 1.12 4.91
CA GLU A 152 -6.51 1.04 6.26
C GLU A 152 -5.23 0.20 6.24
N VAL A 153 -4.21 0.65 6.95
CA VAL A 153 -2.90 0.01 7.01
C VAL A 153 -2.63 -0.39 8.44
N ARG A 154 -2.49 -1.70 8.67
CA ARG A 154 -2.32 -2.25 10.00
C ARG A 154 -0.95 -2.87 10.13
N THR A 155 -0.43 -2.88 11.35
CA THR A 155 0.81 -3.59 11.66
C THR A 155 0.49 -4.86 12.41
N LYS A 156 1.04 -5.97 11.93
CA LYS A 156 1.13 -7.22 12.70
C LYS A 156 2.53 -7.28 13.26
N ASN A 157 2.67 -6.83 14.51
CA ASN A 157 3.97 -6.78 15.16
C ASN A 157 4.52 -8.19 15.36
N GLY A 158 5.81 -8.35 15.08
CA GLY A 158 6.57 -9.53 15.44
C GLY A 158 7.20 -9.34 16.82
N GLU A 159 7.58 -10.43 17.48
CA GLU A 159 8.22 -10.38 18.81
C GLU A 159 9.58 -9.64 18.80
N CYS A 160 10.16 -9.38 17.61
CA CYS A 160 11.47 -8.75 17.46
C CYS A 160 11.44 -7.25 17.13
N MET A 161 10.33 -6.71 16.62
CA MET A 161 10.20 -5.32 16.18
C MET A 161 8.77 -4.82 16.34
N ASN A 162 8.63 -3.60 16.84
CA ASN A 162 7.35 -2.90 16.89
C ASN A 162 7.23 -1.96 15.69
N LEU A 163 6.13 -2.11 14.96
CA LEU A 163 5.78 -1.24 13.85
C LEU A 163 4.57 -0.39 14.25
N ASP A 164 4.62 0.89 13.90
CA ASP A 164 3.56 1.84 14.18
C ASP A 164 3.32 2.74 12.95
N VAL A 165 2.11 2.71 12.40
CA VAL A 165 1.76 3.52 11.21
C VAL A 165 1.48 4.94 11.64
N GLN A 166 2.21 5.87 11.05
CA GLN A 166 2.11 7.29 11.35
C GLN A 166 1.16 8.00 10.38
N ASN A 167 1.29 7.71 9.09
CA ASN A 167 0.56 8.39 8.03
C ASN A 167 0.23 7.40 6.89
N CYS A 168 -0.85 7.63 6.17
CA CYS A 168 -1.17 6.89 4.96
C CYS A 168 -1.71 7.79 3.84
N GLY A 169 -1.67 7.30 2.61
CA GLY A 169 -2.17 8.01 1.44
C GLY A 169 -2.52 7.09 0.28
N ILE A 170 -3.41 7.55 -0.57
CA ILE A 170 -3.84 6.85 -1.78
C ILE A 170 -3.99 7.85 -2.92
N VAL A 171 -3.61 7.48 -4.14
CA VAL A 171 -3.76 8.37 -5.30
C VAL A 171 -3.95 7.55 -6.58
N PRO A 172 -4.79 8.02 -7.52
CA PRO A 172 -4.79 7.49 -8.87
C PRO A 172 -3.43 7.67 -9.53
N PHE A 173 -2.89 6.62 -10.14
CA PHE A 173 -1.62 6.66 -10.85
C PHE A 173 -1.87 6.67 -12.36
N THR A 174 -1.51 7.77 -13.01
CA THR A 174 -1.56 7.92 -14.47
C THR A 174 -0.20 7.61 -15.07
N MET A 175 -0.18 6.82 -16.15
CA MET A 175 1.06 6.60 -16.89
C MET A 175 1.28 7.77 -17.84
N SER A 176 2.29 8.61 -17.55
CA SER A 176 2.80 9.54 -18.55
C SER A 176 3.68 8.76 -19.52
N TYR A 177 3.19 8.55 -20.74
CA TYR A 177 4.05 8.22 -21.87
C TYR A 177 4.82 9.48 -22.23
N GLY A 178 6.08 9.55 -21.81
CA GLY A 178 7.02 10.58 -22.26
C GLY A 178 7.42 10.41 -23.72
#